data_AF-A0A1G0E2E2-F1
#
_entry.id   AF-A0A1G0E2E2-F1
#
_cell.length_a   1.000
_cell.length_b   1.000
_cell.length_c   1.000
_cell.angle_alpha   90.00
_cell.angle_beta   90.00
_cell.angle_gamma   90.00
#
_symmetry.space_group_name_H-M   'P 1'
#
loop_
_entity.id
_entity.type
_entity.pdbx_description
1 polymer ?
#
loop_
_entity_poly.entity_id
_entity_poly.type
_entity_poly.pdbx_seq_one_letter_code
_entity_poly.pdbx_strand_id
1 'polypeptide(L)'
;MLKNGDAIEVKKIETLRSGIALNSSYPKDKLLADSQMITNACRLCENWYKKDLIYVIGSLKNNTLKKLWFIYGDCYAANKEIYEKIKDKISDGINELPGVEFSETNELGRVNKLDPLGITYLRIRGMWGMENPIKVFDYIPQINLKSEFSVNVIMLKEKYLSFPQKDINNIEQLIGLNFSIQDIKIKSPNNPAKLLDAKLLSYSRLV
;
A
#
# COMPACT_ATOMS: atom_id res chain seq x y z
N MET A 1 -10.66 -2.03 9.12
CA MET A 1 -9.71 -1.26 9.95
C MET A 1 -9.72 -1.85 11.35
N LEU A 2 -8.64 -1.70 12.11
CA LEU A 2 -8.63 -2.05 13.53
C LEU A 2 -9.30 -0.92 14.33
N LYS A 3 -10.23 -1.27 15.22
CA LYS A 3 -10.89 -0.30 16.11
C LYS A 3 -9.83 0.42 16.95
N ASN A 4 -9.86 1.75 16.97
CA ASN A 4 -8.84 2.59 17.61
C ASN A 4 -7.39 2.31 17.16
N GLY A 5 -7.20 1.73 15.97
CA GLY A 5 -5.89 1.36 15.45
C GLY A 5 -5.72 1.67 13.97
N ASP A 6 -4.79 0.95 13.34
CA ASP A 6 -4.40 1.20 11.96
C ASP A 6 -5.41 0.64 10.94
N ALA A 7 -5.37 1.20 9.74
CA ALA A 7 -6.02 0.64 8.57
C ALA A 7 -5.15 -0.47 7.96
N ILE A 8 -5.79 -1.45 7.33
CA ILE A 8 -5.11 -2.62 6.74
C ILE A 8 -5.59 -2.80 5.31
N GLU A 9 -4.65 -2.84 4.38
CA GLU A 9 -4.86 -3.23 2.98
C GLU A 9 -4.26 -4.62 2.77
N VAL A 10 -5.09 -5.64 2.58
CA VAL A 10 -4.64 -7.04 2.44
C VAL A 10 -4.51 -7.41 0.97
N LYS A 11 -3.40 -8.06 0.61
CA LYS A 11 -3.15 -8.58 -0.74
C LYS A 11 -2.63 -10.01 -0.69
N LYS A 12 -3.22 -10.84 -1.56
CA LYS A 12 -2.80 -12.20 -1.84
C LYS A 12 -2.12 -12.22 -3.21
N ILE A 13 -0.93 -12.81 -3.30
CA ILE A 13 -0.27 -13.10 -4.57
C ILE A 13 0.20 -14.55 -4.63
N GLU A 14 0.14 -15.15 -5.81
CA GLU A 14 0.50 -16.57 -6.02
C GLU A 14 1.89 -16.74 -6.62
N THR A 15 2.45 -15.66 -7.16
CA THR A 15 3.84 -15.62 -7.61
C THR A 15 4.64 -14.75 -6.65
N LEU A 16 5.73 -15.29 -6.10
CA LEU A 16 6.53 -14.62 -5.05
C LEU A 16 6.93 -13.18 -5.38
N ARG A 17 7.20 -12.88 -6.65
CA ARG A 17 7.69 -11.57 -7.11
C ARG A 17 6.70 -10.81 -8.02
N SER A 18 5.45 -11.26 -8.15
CA SER A 18 4.48 -10.54 -8.98
C SER A 18 4.16 -9.18 -8.37
N GLY A 19 3.88 -8.21 -9.24
CA GLY A 19 3.30 -6.94 -8.84
C GLY A 19 1.95 -7.13 -8.14
N ILE A 20 1.53 -6.09 -7.43
CA ILE A 20 0.32 -6.06 -6.62
C ILE A 20 -0.68 -5.15 -7.31
N ALA A 21 -1.84 -5.70 -7.66
CA ALA A 21 -2.93 -4.92 -8.23
C ALA A 21 -3.73 -4.21 -7.12
N LEU A 22 -3.93 -2.90 -7.31
CA LEU A 22 -4.80 -2.04 -6.53
C LEU A 22 -6.01 -1.68 -7.38
N ASN A 23 -7.04 -2.51 -7.25
CA ASN A 23 -8.32 -2.28 -7.89
C ASN A 23 -9.08 -1.25 -7.04
N SER A 24 -9.50 -0.15 -7.65
CA SER A 24 -10.36 0.92 -7.08
C SER A 24 -9.67 2.11 -6.41
N SER A 25 -8.35 2.13 -6.19
CA SER A 25 -7.67 3.35 -5.74
C SER A 25 -6.16 3.33 -5.99
N TYR A 26 -5.57 4.52 -6.05
CA TYR A 26 -4.11 4.68 -6.06
C TYR A 26 -3.47 4.19 -4.74
N PRO A 27 -2.15 3.88 -4.74
CA PRO A 27 -1.41 3.58 -3.51
C PRO A 27 -1.49 4.72 -2.49
N LYS A 28 -1.68 4.42 -1.21
CA LYS A 28 -1.82 5.44 -0.16
C LYS A 28 -0.75 5.26 0.90
N ASP A 29 -0.12 6.34 1.31
CA ASP A 29 0.75 6.36 2.48
C ASP A 29 -0.05 6.26 3.78
N LYS A 30 -1.24 6.89 3.81
CA LYS A 30 -2.17 6.96 4.93
C LYS A 30 -3.60 6.83 4.45
N LEU A 31 -4.50 6.41 5.33
CA LEU A 31 -5.93 6.45 5.06
C LEU A 31 -6.53 7.74 5.63
N LEU A 32 -7.31 8.45 4.81
CA LEU A 32 -7.99 9.69 5.20
C LEU A 32 -9.51 9.50 5.13
N ALA A 33 -10.23 10.05 6.11
CA ALA A 33 -11.68 9.91 6.22
C ALA A 33 -12.43 10.69 5.12
N ASP A 34 -11.83 11.77 4.61
CA ASP A 34 -12.35 12.60 3.52
C ASP A 34 -12.14 11.97 2.13
N SER A 35 -11.43 10.84 2.04
CA SER A 35 -11.20 10.16 0.77
C SER A 35 -12.53 9.77 0.11
N GLN A 36 -12.69 10.13 -1.17
CA GLN A 36 -13.83 9.68 -1.98
C GLN A 36 -13.75 8.19 -2.35
N MET A 37 -12.60 7.55 -2.13
CA MET A 37 -12.33 6.15 -2.50
C MET A 37 -12.59 5.16 -1.35
N ILE A 38 -13.17 5.61 -0.23
CA ILE A 38 -13.61 4.74 0.87
C ILE A 38 -15.13 4.68 0.97
N THR A 39 -15.65 3.54 1.44
CA THR A 39 -17.09 3.36 1.65
C THR A 39 -17.60 4.17 2.84
N ASN A 40 -18.90 4.50 2.84
CA ASN A 40 -19.53 5.17 3.99
C ASN A 40 -19.40 4.34 5.28
N ALA A 41 -19.49 3.01 5.19
CA ALA A 41 -19.28 2.12 6.34
C ALA A 41 -17.86 2.27 6.93
N CYS A 42 -16.83 2.41 6.09
CA CYS A 42 -15.45 2.65 6.55
C CYS A 42 -15.32 4.05 7.19
N ARG A 43 -15.93 5.07 6.57
CA ARG A 43 -15.89 6.45 7.08
C ARG A 43 -16.58 6.60 8.43
N LEU A 44 -17.72 5.94 8.61
CA LEU A 44 -18.60 6.09 9.79
C LEU A 44 -18.35 5.04 10.88
N CYS A 45 -17.37 4.15 10.75
CA CYS A 45 -17.18 3.07 11.73
C CYS A 45 -16.66 3.54 13.09
N GLU A 46 -16.02 4.70 13.17
CA GLU A 46 -15.58 5.38 14.39
C GLU A 46 -15.30 6.86 14.09
N ASN A 47 -14.96 7.66 15.11
CA ASN A 47 -14.53 9.05 14.89
C ASN A 47 -13.02 9.08 14.59
N TRP A 48 -12.65 9.41 13.35
CA TRP A 48 -11.26 9.48 12.91
C TRP A 48 -11.14 10.43 11.71
N TYR A 49 -9.95 11.01 11.53
CA TYR A 49 -9.62 11.82 10.35
C TYR A 49 -8.52 11.16 9.50
N LYS A 50 -7.48 10.65 10.16
CA LYS A 50 -6.31 10.04 9.53
C LYS A 50 -5.90 8.77 10.29
N LYS A 51 -5.53 7.73 9.56
CA LYS A 51 -4.98 6.47 10.11
C LYS A 51 -3.74 6.06 9.33
N ASP A 52 -2.81 5.41 10.03
CA ASP A 52 -1.73 4.70 9.36
C ASP A 52 -2.33 3.56 8.53
N LEU A 53 -1.78 3.34 7.34
CA LEU A 53 -2.17 2.22 6.50
C LEU A 53 -1.05 1.18 6.54
N ILE A 54 -1.41 -0.08 6.76
CA ILE A 54 -0.49 -1.21 6.68
C ILE A 54 -0.86 -2.06 5.46
N TYR A 55 0.08 -2.20 4.54
CA TYR A 55 -0.01 -3.17 3.46
C TYR A 55 0.39 -4.54 3.98
N VAL A 56 -0.58 -5.47 4.00
CA VAL A 56 -0.38 -6.85 4.42
C VAL A 56 -0.37 -7.75 3.18
N ILE A 57 0.83 -8.14 2.76
CA ILE A 57 1.03 -8.85 1.50
C ILE A 57 1.48 -10.28 1.79
N GLY A 58 0.61 -11.23 1.48
CA GLY A 58 0.88 -12.67 1.58
C GLY A 58 1.23 -13.26 0.22
N SER A 59 2.42 -13.85 0.11
CA SER A 59 2.84 -14.64 -1.05
C SER A 59 2.65 -16.12 -0.77
N LEU A 60 1.78 -16.77 -1.55
CA LEU A 60 1.48 -18.19 -1.44
C LEU A 60 2.12 -18.98 -2.59
N LYS A 61 2.44 -20.23 -2.32
CA LYS A 61 2.76 -21.25 -3.32
C LYS A 61 2.02 -22.52 -2.95
N ASN A 62 1.23 -23.08 -3.86
CA ASN A 62 0.41 -24.29 -3.64
C ASN A 62 -0.42 -24.19 -2.33
N ASN A 63 -1.18 -23.10 -2.17
CA ASN A 63 -1.98 -22.78 -0.97
C ASN A 63 -1.21 -22.70 0.36
N THR A 64 0.13 -22.73 0.33
CA THR A 64 0.97 -22.55 1.51
C THR A 64 1.52 -21.12 1.53
N LEU A 65 1.31 -20.39 2.62
CA LEU A 65 1.90 -19.07 2.82
C LEU A 65 3.42 -19.20 2.99
N LYS A 66 4.18 -18.57 2.10
CA LYS A 66 5.65 -18.62 2.10
C LYS A 66 6.27 -17.31 2.57
N LYS A 67 5.65 -16.17 2.26
CA LYS A 67 6.14 -14.84 2.68
C LYS A 67 4.97 -14.01 3.14
N LEU A 68 5.15 -13.30 4.24
CA LEU A 68 4.18 -12.36 4.76
C LEU A 68 4.88 -11.03 5.04
N TRP A 69 4.32 -9.96 4.51
CA TRP A 69 4.85 -8.61 4.69
C TRP A 69 3.82 -7.74 5.37
N PHE A 70 4.28 -6.91 6.29
CA PHE A 70 3.53 -5.81 6.90
C PHE A 70 4.33 -4.54 6.66
N ILE A 71 3.82 -3.66 5.80
CA ILE A 71 4.59 -2.48 5.38
C ILE A 71 3.72 -1.27 5.61
N TYR A 72 4.19 -0.35 6.45
CA TYR A 72 3.50 0.92 6.63
C TYR A 72 3.50 1.70 5.31
N GLY A 73 2.37 2.33 5.00
CA GLY A 73 2.14 2.97 3.72
C GLY A 73 3.14 4.08 3.42
N ASP A 74 3.56 4.83 4.44
CA ASP A 74 4.59 5.88 4.32
C ASP A 74 6.01 5.35 4.04
N CYS A 75 6.20 4.03 4.11
CA CYS A 75 7.41 3.33 3.70
C CYS A 75 7.32 2.77 2.28
N TYR A 76 6.14 2.84 1.63
CA TYR A 76 5.85 2.05 0.42
C TYR A 76 5.12 2.79 -0.70
N ALA A 77 4.33 3.80 -0.35
CA ALA A 77 3.57 4.64 -1.26
C ALA A 77 3.92 6.11 -1.00
N ALA A 78 3.89 6.91 -2.07
CA ALA A 78 4.11 8.34 -1.97
C ALA A 78 2.87 9.05 -1.43
N ASN A 79 2.97 10.36 -1.22
CA ASN A 79 1.84 11.16 -0.78
C ASN A 79 0.78 11.23 -1.89
N LYS A 80 -0.49 11.39 -1.50
CA LYS A 80 -1.65 11.38 -2.42
C LYS A 80 -1.51 12.37 -3.59
N GLU A 81 -0.85 13.52 -3.37
CA GLU A 81 -0.73 14.60 -4.35
C GLU A 81 0.04 14.14 -5.60
N ILE A 82 0.96 13.19 -5.47
CA ILE A 82 1.71 12.62 -6.61
C ILE A 82 0.77 11.84 -7.53
N TYR A 83 -0.17 11.07 -6.96
CA TYR A 83 -1.11 10.26 -7.72
C TYR A 83 -2.28 11.09 -8.27
N GLU A 84 -2.80 12.02 -7.46
CA GLU A 84 -3.89 12.92 -7.86
C GLU A 84 -3.46 13.82 -9.02
N LYS A 85 -2.24 14.36 -9.01
CA LYS A 85 -1.72 15.15 -10.15
C LYS A 85 -1.72 14.40 -11.48
N ILE A 86 -1.47 13.08 -11.46
CA ILE A 86 -1.52 12.25 -12.68
C ILE A 86 -2.97 11.99 -13.08
N LYS A 87 -3.83 11.68 -12.10
CA LYS A 87 -5.27 11.49 -12.31
C LYS A 87 -5.89 12.72 -13.00
N ASP A 88 -5.65 13.90 -12.44
CA ASP A 88 -6.24 15.15 -12.91
C ASP A 88 -5.78 15.48 -14.33
N LYS A 89 -4.48 15.35 -14.62
CA LYS A 89 -3.96 15.54 -15.99
C LYS A 89 -4.57 14.59 -17.02
N ILE A 90 -4.85 13.34 -16.65
CA ILE A 90 -5.50 12.39 -17.54
C ILE A 90 -6.96 12.79 -17.76
N SER A 91 -7.67 13.17 -16.69
CA SER A 91 -9.06 13.63 -16.77
C SER A 91 -9.19 14.89 -17.63
N ASP A 92 -8.30 15.88 -17.45
CA ASP A 92 -8.26 17.11 -18.24
C ASP A 92 -8.04 16.81 -19.73
N GLY A 93 -7.06 15.96 -20.06
CA GLY A 93 -6.79 15.59 -21.45
C GLY A 93 -7.94 14.83 -22.12
N ILE A 94 -8.75 14.08 -21.35
CA ILE A 94 -9.95 13.43 -21.87
C ILE A 94 -11.07 14.45 -22.12
N ASN A 95 -11.20 15.47 -21.25
CA ASN A 95 -12.21 16.53 -21.38
C ASN A 95 -12.01 17.41 -22.62
N GLU A 96 -10.79 17.51 -23.11
CA GLU A 96 -10.46 18.30 -24.31
C GLU A 96 -10.86 17.60 -25.63
N LEU A 97 -11.33 16.34 -25.59
CA LEU A 97 -11.72 15.59 -26.79
C LEU A 97 -13.02 16.12 -27.41
N PRO A 98 -13.01 16.55 -28.68
CA PRO A 98 -14.21 17.08 -29.34
C PRO A 98 -15.24 15.98 -29.62
N GLY A 99 -16.53 16.31 -29.45
CA GLY A 99 -17.66 15.42 -29.80
C GLY A 99 -18.03 14.37 -28.74
N VAL A 100 -17.53 14.51 -27.51
CA VAL A 100 -17.77 13.59 -26.41
C VAL A 100 -18.43 14.31 -25.23
N GLU A 101 -19.51 13.73 -24.68
CA GLU A 101 -20.08 14.21 -23.41
C GLU A 101 -19.40 13.52 -22.22
N PHE A 102 -18.64 14.30 -21.46
CA PHE A 102 -17.99 13.83 -20.24
C PHE A 102 -18.84 14.10 -19.00
N SER A 103 -18.77 13.17 -18.04
CA SER A 103 -19.29 13.37 -16.68
C SER A 103 -18.18 13.18 -15.67
N GLU A 104 -17.99 14.16 -14.77
CA GLU A 104 -17.10 13.99 -13.63
C GLU A 104 -17.55 12.79 -12.78
N THR A 105 -16.59 11.95 -12.41
CA THR A 105 -16.82 10.81 -11.53
C THR A 105 -15.66 10.70 -10.55
N ASN A 106 -15.81 9.90 -9.49
CA ASN A 106 -14.70 9.57 -8.60
C ASN A 106 -13.59 8.74 -9.30
N GLU A 107 -13.77 8.38 -10.58
CA GLU A 107 -12.84 7.63 -11.42
C GLU A 107 -12.03 8.56 -12.35
N LEU A 108 -11.36 8.03 -13.38
CA LEU A 108 -10.61 8.87 -14.35
C LEU A 108 -11.56 9.55 -15.33
N GLY A 109 -12.71 8.94 -15.61
CA GLY A 109 -13.71 9.55 -16.46
C GLY A 109 -14.78 8.61 -16.97
N ARG A 110 -15.84 9.19 -17.51
CA ARG A 110 -16.87 8.48 -18.26
C ARG A 110 -17.23 9.30 -19.49
N VAL A 111 -17.19 8.61 -20.62
CA VAL A 111 -17.47 9.14 -21.95
C VAL A 111 -18.81 8.57 -22.39
N ASN A 112 -19.82 9.40 -22.62
CA ASN A 112 -21.16 8.98 -23.00
C ASN A 112 -21.42 9.17 -24.50
N LYS A 113 -22.49 8.53 -25.01
CA LYS A 113 -23.02 8.69 -26.37
C LYS A 113 -21.99 8.42 -27.47
N LEU A 114 -21.26 7.32 -27.35
CA LEU A 114 -20.21 6.94 -28.30
C LEU A 114 -20.73 6.38 -29.63
N ASP A 115 -21.98 5.96 -29.68
CA ASP A 115 -22.63 5.40 -30.85
C ASP A 115 -23.68 6.37 -31.42
N PRO A 116 -24.06 6.24 -32.70
CA PRO A 116 -25.06 7.12 -33.32
C PRO A 116 -26.44 7.14 -32.64
N LEU A 117 -26.81 6.09 -31.90
CA LEU A 117 -28.07 6.05 -31.14
C LEU A 117 -27.94 6.70 -29.75
N GLY A 118 -26.71 7.00 -29.30
CA GLY A 118 -26.44 7.69 -28.04
C GLY A 118 -26.67 6.84 -26.79
N ILE A 119 -26.69 5.52 -26.90
CA ILE A 119 -27.05 4.59 -25.81
C ILE A 119 -25.84 3.94 -25.12
N THR A 120 -24.64 4.11 -25.66
CA THR A 120 -23.41 3.53 -25.12
C THR A 120 -22.60 4.53 -24.30
N TYR A 121 -21.77 3.99 -23.41
CA TYR A 121 -20.78 4.77 -22.66
C TYR A 121 -19.51 3.95 -22.47
N LEU A 122 -18.36 4.64 -22.47
CA LEU A 122 -17.07 4.09 -22.07
C LEU A 122 -16.74 4.59 -20.67
N ARG A 123 -16.43 3.65 -19.80
CA ARG A 123 -15.97 3.92 -18.44
C ARG A 123 -14.46 3.80 -18.38
N ILE A 124 -13.79 4.84 -17.89
CA ILE A 124 -12.33 4.91 -17.80
C ILE A 124 -11.93 4.82 -16.33
N ARG A 125 -11.26 3.71 -15.98
CA ARG A 125 -10.80 3.40 -14.63
C ARG A 125 -9.29 3.23 -14.61
N GLY A 126 -8.64 3.81 -13.61
CA GLY A 126 -7.24 3.52 -13.33
C GLY A 126 -7.11 2.14 -12.69
N MET A 127 -6.30 1.27 -13.28
CA MET A 127 -5.78 0.08 -12.60
C MET A 127 -4.39 0.41 -12.08
N TRP A 128 -4.26 0.53 -10.77
CA TRP A 128 -2.98 0.86 -10.15
C TRP A 128 -2.23 -0.42 -9.81
N GLY A 129 -0.92 -0.40 -10.00
CA GLY A 129 -0.02 -1.48 -9.64
C GLY A 129 1.07 -0.99 -8.69
N MET A 130 1.53 -1.88 -7.81
CA MET A 130 2.73 -1.66 -7.00
C MET A 130 3.71 -2.80 -7.21
N GLU A 131 5.00 -2.50 -7.21
CA GLU A 131 6.03 -3.54 -7.25
C GLU A 131 6.06 -4.30 -5.93
N ASN A 132 6.30 -5.60 -6.02
CA ASN A 132 6.37 -6.50 -4.86
C ASN A 132 7.39 -6.02 -3.79
N PRO A 133 7.13 -6.16 -2.48
CA PRO A 133 8.10 -5.82 -1.44
C PRO A 133 9.47 -6.48 -1.62
N ILE A 134 9.49 -7.72 -2.12
CA ILE A 134 10.73 -8.45 -2.41
C ILE A 134 11.62 -7.68 -3.39
N LYS A 135 11.03 -6.99 -4.37
CA LYS A 135 11.75 -6.17 -5.33
C LYS A 135 12.00 -4.77 -4.79
N VAL A 136 11.01 -4.16 -4.15
CA VAL A 136 11.11 -2.79 -3.64
C VAL A 136 12.21 -2.65 -2.59
N PHE A 137 12.42 -3.68 -1.76
CA PHE A 137 13.41 -3.69 -0.69
C PHE A 137 14.59 -4.63 -0.96
N ASP A 138 14.86 -4.98 -2.23
CA ASP A 138 15.94 -5.90 -2.60
C ASP A 138 17.35 -5.38 -2.23
N TYR A 139 17.49 -4.06 -2.12
CA TYR A 139 18.71 -3.37 -1.68
C TYR A 139 18.97 -3.48 -0.17
N ILE A 140 18.08 -4.10 0.61
CA ILE A 140 18.20 -4.27 2.05
C ILE A 140 18.72 -5.69 2.34
N PRO A 141 20.04 -5.86 2.57
CA PRO A 141 20.65 -7.19 2.71
C PRO A 141 20.14 -8.00 3.91
N GLN A 142 19.58 -7.32 4.92
CA GLN A 142 19.03 -7.92 6.14
C GLN A 142 17.80 -8.82 5.85
N ILE A 143 17.13 -8.62 4.72
CA ILE A 143 15.90 -9.36 4.37
C ILE A 143 16.26 -10.73 3.81
N ASN A 144 16.07 -11.77 4.61
CA ASN A 144 16.29 -13.15 4.16
C ASN A 144 15.13 -13.65 3.28
N LEU A 145 15.38 -13.72 1.97
CA LEU A 145 14.43 -14.25 0.99
C LEU A 145 14.50 -15.77 0.83
N LYS A 146 15.55 -16.42 1.31
CA LYS A 146 15.82 -17.87 1.10
C LYS A 146 15.05 -18.78 2.06
N SER A 147 14.47 -18.24 3.13
CA SER A 147 13.73 -19.05 4.11
C SER A 147 12.49 -19.73 3.49
N GLU A 148 12.07 -20.85 4.07
CA GLU A 148 10.84 -21.53 3.64
C GLU A 148 9.60 -20.68 3.95
N PHE A 149 9.63 -20.06 5.13
CA PHE A 149 8.63 -19.10 5.60
C PHE A 149 9.33 -17.86 6.16
N SER A 150 8.84 -16.66 5.85
CA SER A 150 9.24 -15.45 6.58
C SER A 150 8.12 -14.45 6.75
N VAL A 151 8.22 -13.70 7.84
CA VAL A 151 7.42 -12.52 8.13
C VAL A 151 8.37 -11.33 8.21
N ASN A 152 8.08 -10.27 7.46
CA ASN A 152 8.84 -9.02 7.52
C ASN A 152 7.90 -7.86 7.81
N VAL A 153 8.26 -7.04 8.79
CA VAL A 153 7.57 -5.80 9.12
C VAL A 153 8.51 -4.63 8.85
N ILE A 154 8.06 -3.65 8.07
CA ILE A 154 8.81 -2.40 7.82
C ILE A 154 7.93 -1.22 8.24
N MET A 155 8.50 -0.38 9.09
CA MET A 155 7.89 0.87 9.53
C MET A 155 8.97 1.92 9.82
N LEU A 156 8.60 3.20 9.80
CA LEU A 156 9.52 4.27 10.19
C LEU A 156 9.93 4.12 11.65
N LYS A 157 11.18 4.51 11.96
CA LYS A 157 11.72 4.43 13.32
C LYS A 157 10.91 5.28 14.30
N GLU A 158 10.45 6.44 13.87
CA GLU A 158 9.54 7.29 14.64
C GLU A 158 8.24 6.57 15.00
N LYS A 159 7.62 5.87 14.04
CA LYS A 159 6.42 5.08 14.30
C LYS A 159 6.69 3.96 15.31
N TYR A 160 7.81 3.24 15.18
CA TYR A 160 8.18 2.21 16.14
C TYR A 160 8.33 2.77 17.56
N LEU A 161 8.98 3.93 17.70
CA LEU A 161 9.18 4.60 18.99
C LEU A 161 7.90 5.22 19.56
N SER A 162 6.85 5.40 18.75
CA SER A 162 5.55 5.89 19.21
C SER A 162 4.72 4.86 19.96
N PHE A 163 5.08 3.57 19.88
CA PHE A 163 4.37 2.51 20.61
C PHE A 163 4.64 2.56 22.12
N PRO A 164 3.73 2.05 22.96
CA PRO A 164 3.95 1.97 24.40
C PRO A 164 5.25 1.21 24.72
N GLN A 165 6.06 1.75 25.63
CA GLN A 165 7.36 1.16 25.99
C GLN A 165 7.22 -0.30 26.46
N LYS A 166 6.11 -0.64 27.12
CA LYS A 166 5.81 -2.02 27.53
C LYS A 166 5.72 -2.96 26.32
N ASP A 167 5.09 -2.53 25.23
CA ASP A 167 4.91 -3.34 24.02
C ASP A 167 6.23 -3.46 23.25
N ILE A 168 7.02 -2.38 23.20
CA ILE A 168 8.39 -2.39 22.65
C ILE A 168 9.25 -3.40 23.42
N ASN A 169 9.25 -3.34 24.76
CA ASN A 169 10.03 -4.26 25.59
C ASN A 169 9.58 -5.72 25.37
N ASN A 170 8.28 -5.97 25.28
CA ASN A 170 7.74 -7.31 25.05
C ASN A 170 8.20 -7.89 23.71
N ILE A 171 8.22 -7.08 22.64
CA ILE A 171 8.64 -7.57 21.32
C ILE A 171 10.17 -7.73 21.24
N GLU A 172 10.94 -6.85 21.88
CA GLU A 172 12.40 -6.96 21.93
C GLU A 172 12.87 -8.18 22.73
N GLN A 173 12.12 -8.60 23.75
CA GLN A 173 12.40 -9.86 24.48
C GLN A 173 12.25 -11.12 23.63
N LEU A 174 11.55 -11.06 22.49
CA LEU A 174 11.41 -12.18 21.56
C LEU A 174 12.62 -12.33 20.63
N ILE A 175 13.56 -11.38 20.64
CA ILE A 175 14.77 -11.43 19.80
C ILE A 175 15.54 -12.70 20.11
N GLY A 176 15.87 -13.45 19.06
CA GLY A 176 16.54 -14.73 19.18
C GLY A 176 16.94 -15.28 17.81
N LEU A 177 17.15 -16.60 17.73
CA LEU A 177 17.68 -17.24 16.52
C LEU A 177 16.84 -16.96 15.26
N ASN A 178 15.52 -16.96 15.39
CA ASN A 178 14.58 -16.89 14.28
C ASN A 178 13.89 -15.52 14.14
N PHE A 179 14.11 -14.60 15.08
CA PHE A 179 13.47 -13.29 15.10
C PHE A 179 14.48 -12.18 15.42
N SER A 180 14.50 -11.14 14.60
CA SER A 180 15.39 -9.99 14.79
C SER A 180 14.65 -8.67 14.56
N ILE A 181 15.14 -7.63 15.22
CA ILE A 181 14.72 -6.24 15.02
C ILE A 181 15.97 -5.45 14.66
N GLN A 182 15.96 -4.78 13.51
CA GLN A 182 17.14 -4.09 12.98
C GLN A 182 16.78 -2.67 12.56
N ASP A 183 17.67 -1.72 12.83
CA ASP A 183 17.61 -0.39 12.22
C ASP A 183 18.09 -0.49 10.77
N ILE A 184 17.27 0.00 9.84
CA ILE A 184 17.54 0.01 8.41
C ILE A 184 17.30 1.41 7.82
N LYS A 185 17.86 1.66 6.64
CA LYS A 185 17.58 2.85 5.84
C LYS A 185 16.78 2.46 4.59
N ILE A 186 15.64 3.09 4.38
CA ILE A 186 14.79 2.87 3.20
C ILE A 186 14.74 4.11 2.31
N LYS A 187 14.60 3.93 1.00
CA LYS A 187 14.36 5.04 0.08
C LYS A 187 12.99 5.66 0.38
N SER A 188 12.92 6.99 0.43
CA SER A 188 11.64 7.69 0.58
C SER A 188 10.77 7.49 -0.67
N PRO A 189 9.50 7.06 -0.53
CA PRO A 189 8.58 6.96 -1.65
C PRO A 189 8.33 8.30 -2.35
N ASN A 190 8.53 9.42 -1.64
CA ASN A 190 8.35 10.77 -2.17
C ASN A 190 9.60 11.32 -2.86
N ASN A 191 10.79 10.84 -2.48
CA ASN A 191 12.05 11.27 -3.07
C ASN A 191 13.11 10.17 -2.88
N PRO A 192 13.39 9.35 -3.91
CA PRO A 192 14.31 8.23 -3.80
C PRO A 192 15.76 8.60 -3.41
N ALA A 193 16.17 9.86 -3.57
CA ALA A 193 17.48 10.34 -3.13
C ALA A 193 17.58 10.53 -1.60
N LYS A 194 16.44 10.58 -0.91
CA LYS A 194 16.36 10.67 0.56
C LYS A 194 16.21 9.29 1.16
N LEU A 195 17.04 8.98 2.15
CA LEU A 195 16.91 7.79 2.97
C LEU A 195 16.17 8.10 4.27
N LEU A 196 15.22 7.26 4.64
CA LEU A 196 14.43 7.34 5.87
C LEU A 196 14.92 6.30 6.87
N ASP A 197 14.94 6.68 8.15
CA ASP A 197 15.17 5.75 9.26
C ASP A 197 13.96 4.86 9.49
N ALA A 198 14.17 3.55 9.42
CA ALA A 198 13.13 2.55 9.56
C ALA A 198 13.59 1.39 10.45
N LYS A 199 12.61 0.64 10.96
CA LYS A 199 12.81 -0.63 11.66
C LYS A 199 12.35 -1.77 10.76
N LEU A 200 13.20 -2.80 10.67
CA LEU A 200 12.86 -4.09 10.08
C LEU A 200 12.71 -5.10 11.21
N LEU A 201 11.51 -5.66 11.36
CA LEU A 201 11.28 -6.82 12.21
C LEU A 201 11.15 -8.03 11.30
N SER A 202 12.01 -9.01 11.46
CA SER A 202 12.07 -10.17 10.58
C SER A 202 12.01 -11.46 11.39
N TYR A 203 11.02 -12.28 11.08
CA TYR A 203 10.95 -13.68 11.49
C TYR A 203 11.23 -14.58 10.29
N SER A 204 12.08 -15.59 10.47
CA SER A 204 12.33 -16.60 9.45
C SER A 204 12.36 -18.00 10.06
N ARG A 205 11.60 -18.92 9.47
CA ARG A 205 11.74 -20.35 9.74
C ARG A 205 12.71 -20.95 8.73
N LEU A 206 13.88 -21.37 9.21
CA LEU A 206 14.84 -22.14 8.40
C LEU A 206 14.31 -23.57 8.20
N VAL A 207 14.76 -24.19 7.10
CA VAL A 207 14.47 -25.59 6.77
C VAL A 207 15.28 -26.50 7.68
#